data_AF-A0A940ENZ2-F1
#
_entry.id   AF-A0A940ENZ2-F1
#
_cell.length_a   1.000
_cell.length_b   1.000
_cell.length_c   1.000
_cell.angle_alpha   90.00
_cell.angle_beta   90.00
_cell.angle_gamma   90.00
#
_symmetry.space_group_name_H-M   'P 1'
#
loop_
_entity.id
_entity.type
_entity.pdbx_description
1 polymer ?
#
loop_
_entity_poly.entity_id
_entity_poly.type
_entity_poly.pdbx_seq_one_letter_code
_entity_poly.pdbx_strand_id
1 'polypeptide(L)'
;MGLSSEEVAIALSRLDSIGIVTISDEILRTKHLSYADRLIGECFSSKNYQAWPTSVEIVLKIILDNKVTLEGVYWLLQSIDLTDATRFENKTLWLSMLEPLKYRCKQEWKQSEWAIGCYYYLIRFFGISNEELNLDEEYLLQWFSSGFGNTAIFSKNIANHLINLCRGAESDLSSELVQDLFEKINSEKLIRLANKMSVSDFYSFGELVNRLTYFRPKWVEGFAANFEWRRVVNSIKIANPEYLYSVDKLIESVFLLDNSGKENHEYKYVTDSIPFITKCFEADPINAINAFDGVFWRCLGFGPHFLRGGKNPTAQQLKVAKDIISNLSPELMAKKMNNLVSRDLENLARSLSIINEIDESFIPDLVSKLDQNKFNSSIYSDWKKQSNELQHLIRFFGIESNKEPARSWISSNRDNIEGGLQPIFIGFAPEVAIEYFNNGKPLKLFDKEKRWPETVFALASLADHDEKISIEIVQQYLDEIEDALYHLTLDPPYLILNFFRIIHSLSVDLFLKLIFRINLNDPRALKTIKQLNETQENERKNYLKLARLAMRLGGEVANLGKVLNDQLKMN
;
A
#
# COMPACT_ATOMS: atom_id res chain seq x y z
N MET A 1 -0.37 -45.31 -8.21
CA MET A 1 -0.65 -45.64 -9.63
C MET A 1 0.46 -45.01 -10.46
N GLY A 2 1.13 -45.81 -11.28
CA GLY A 2 2.31 -45.42 -12.05
C GLY A 2 1.92 -44.87 -13.42
N LEU A 3 2.08 -43.56 -13.59
CA LEU A 3 2.13 -42.92 -14.89
C LEU A 3 3.60 -42.67 -15.24
N SER A 4 3.98 -42.89 -16.48
CA SER A 4 5.30 -42.48 -16.99
C SER A 4 5.39 -40.95 -17.06
N SER A 5 6.60 -40.41 -16.99
CA SER A 5 6.83 -38.96 -17.09
C SER A 5 6.30 -38.36 -18.39
N GLU A 6 6.28 -39.15 -19.47
CA GLU A 6 5.73 -38.77 -20.77
C GLU A 6 4.20 -38.69 -20.76
N GLU A 7 3.52 -39.66 -20.13
CA GLU A 7 2.06 -39.61 -19.92
C GLU A 7 1.64 -38.44 -19.04
N VAL A 8 2.44 -38.10 -18.01
CA VAL A 8 2.21 -36.90 -17.19
C VAL A 8 2.37 -35.64 -18.03
N ALA A 9 3.44 -35.50 -18.81
CA ALA A 9 3.66 -34.32 -19.66
C ALA A 9 2.53 -34.13 -20.70
N ILE A 10 2.07 -35.22 -21.33
CA ILE A 10 0.94 -35.19 -22.27
C ILE A 10 -0.35 -34.77 -21.55
N ALA A 11 -0.61 -35.31 -20.36
CA ALA A 11 -1.77 -34.93 -19.57
C ALA A 11 -1.73 -33.45 -19.15
N LEU A 12 -0.58 -32.94 -18.70
CA LEU A 12 -0.43 -31.53 -18.30
C LEU A 12 -0.57 -30.58 -19.48
N SER A 13 0.03 -30.89 -20.63
CA SER A 13 -0.13 -30.11 -21.87
C SER A 13 -1.59 -30.10 -22.35
N ARG A 14 -2.29 -31.23 -22.20
CA ARG A 14 -3.72 -31.32 -22.55
C ARG A 14 -4.61 -30.55 -21.57
N LEU A 15 -4.27 -30.51 -20.29
CA LEU A 15 -4.98 -29.71 -19.29
C LEU A 15 -4.73 -28.21 -19.47
N ASP A 16 -3.53 -27.82 -19.91
CA ASP A 16 -3.15 -26.42 -20.20
C ASP A 16 -3.86 -25.91 -21.46
N SER A 17 -3.93 -26.73 -22.51
CA SER A 17 -4.60 -26.36 -23.77
C SER A 17 -6.11 -26.15 -23.63
N ILE A 18 -6.74 -26.81 -22.65
CA ILE A 18 -8.15 -26.58 -22.29
C ILE A 18 -8.32 -25.57 -21.14
N GLY A 19 -7.23 -24.94 -20.72
CA GLY A 19 -7.21 -23.85 -19.73
C GLY A 19 -7.39 -24.29 -18.29
N ILE A 20 -7.49 -25.60 -17.99
CA ILE A 20 -7.73 -26.14 -16.64
C ILE A 20 -6.50 -26.00 -15.74
N VAL A 21 -5.30 -26.03 -16.32
CA VAL A 21 -4.07 -25.67 -15.62
C VAL A 21 -3.40 -24.48 -16.30
N THR A 22 -2.55 -23.79 -15.56
CA THR A 22 -1.52 -22.90 -16.13
C THR A 22 -0.18 -23.48 -15.73
N ILE A 23 0.72 -23.61 -16.69
CA ILE A 23 2.11 -24.02 -16.43
C ILE A 23 2.99 -22.76 -16.56
N SER A 24 3.52 -22.28 -15.43
CA SER A 24 4.49 -21.17 -15.39
C SER A 24 5.61 -21.58 -14.46
N ASP A 25 6.85 -21.52 -14.96
CA ASP A 25 8.08 -21.72 -14.18
C ASP A 25 8.05 -22.97 -13.28
N GLU A 26 7.70 -24.13 -13.85
CA GLU A 26 7.60 -25.44 -13.16
C GLU A 26 6.46 -25.58 -12.14
N ILE A 27 5.62 -24.56 -11.96
CA ILE A 27 4.45 -24.61 -11.07
C ILE A 27 3.19 -24.91 -11.89
N LEU A 28 2.55 -26.05 -11.58
CA LEU A 28 1.23 -26.38 -12.07
C LEU A 28 0.15 -25.67 -11.24
N ARG A 29 -0.56 -24.71 -11.83
CA ARG A 29 -1.70 -24.06 -11.17
C ARG A 29 -3.00 -24.53 -11.78
N THR A 30 -3.79 -25.30 -11.03
CA THR A 30 -5.13 -25.70 -11.45
C THR A 30 -6.13 -24.55 -11.28
N LYS A 31 -6.84 -24.16 -12.35
CA LYS A 31 -7.80 -23.05 -12.36
C LYS A 31 -9.20 -23.43 -11.88
N HIS A 32 -9.43 -24.65 -11.42
CA HIS A 32 -10.79 -25.14 -11.09
C HIS A 32 -11.50 -24.25 -10.05
N LEU A 33 -10.80 -23.77 -9.02
CA LEU A 33 -11.35 -22.81 -8.05
C LEU A 33 -11.67 -21.47 -8.71
N SER A 34 -10.76 -20.91 -9.52
CA SER A 34 -10.98 -19.65 -10.24
C SER A 34 -12.14 -19.73 -11.25
N TYR A 35 -12.32 -20.87 -11.92
CA TYR A 35 -13.47 -21.11 -12.78
C TYR A 35 -14.77 -21.24 -11.98
N ALA A 36 -14.75 -21.96 -10.86
CA ALA A 36 -15.89 -22.08 -9.97
C ALA A 36 -16.32 -20.72 -9.43
N ASP A 37 -15.38 -19.91 -8.93
CA ASP A 37 -15.62 -18.54 -8.47
C ASP A 37 -16.22 -17.67 -9.59
N ARG A 38 -15.70 -17.79 -10.82
CA ARG A 38 -16.23 -17.02 -11.96
C ARG A 38 -17.63 -17.46 -12.36
N LEU A 39 -17.93 -18.76 -12.32
CA LEU A 39 -19.25 -19.29 -12.60
C LEU A 39 -20.26 -18.82 -11.55
N ILE A 40 -19.90 -18.95 -10.27
CA ILE A 40 -20.70 -18.47 -9.13
C ILE A 40 -20.94 -16.96 -9.28
N GLY A 41 -19.90 -16.20 -9.58
CA GLY A 41 -19.98 -14.76 -9.82
C GLY A 41 -20.94 -14.39 -10.96
N GLU A 42 -20.97 -15.15 -12.06
CA GLU A 42 -21.96 -14.90 -13.11
C GLU A 42 -23.37 -15.35 -12.75
N CYS A 43 -23.54 -16.50 -12.09
CA CYS A 43 -24.85 -16.93 -11.61
C CYS A 43 -25.50 -15.87 -10.71
N PHE A 44 -24.69 -15.18 -9.91
CA PHE A 44 -25.14 -14.15 -8.99
C PHE A 44 -24.87 -12.71 -9.48
N SER A 45 -24.68 -12.50 -10.78
CA SER A 45 -24.60 -11.16 -11.36
C SER A 45 -25.98 -10.56 -11.58
N SER A 46 -26.09 -9.24 -11.52
CA SER A 46 -27.34 -8.47 -11.72
C SER A 46 -27.99 -8.73 -13.08
N LYS A 47 -27.22 -9.17 -14.07
CA LYS A 47 -27.72 -9.61 -15.39
C LYS A 47 -28.62 -10.84 -15.30
N ASN A 48 -28.41 -11.68 -14.28
CA ASN A 48 -29.10 -12.95 -14.08
C ASN A 48 -30.08 -12.93 -12.90
N TYR A 49 -30.57 -11.75 -12.50
CA TYR A 49 -31.38 -11.59 -11.28
C TYR A 49 -32.61 -12.51 -11.20
N GLN A 50 -33.26 -12.78 -12.34
CA GLN A 50 -34.42 -13.68 -12.43
C GLN A 50 -34.08 -15.13 -12.07
N ALA A 51 -32.82 -15.55 -12.23
CA ALA A 51 -32.33 -16.89 -11.91
C ALA A 51 -31.77 -17.02 -10.49
N TRP A 52 -31.69 -15.91 -9.73
CA TRP A 52 -31.14 -15.92 -8.39
C TRP A 52 -31.88 -16.88 -7.45
N PRO A 53 -33.22 -16.88 -7.33
CA PRO A 53 -33.91 -17.78 -6.40
C PRO A 53 -33.53 -19.26 -6.59
N THR A 54 -33.50 -19.73 -7.84
CA THR A 54 -33.11 -21.10 -8.19
C THR A 54 -31.64 -21.37 -7.87
N SER A 55 -30.75 -20.44 -8.21
CA SER A 55 -29.31 -20.57 -7.95
C SER A 55 -29.02 -20.59 -6.45
N VAL A 56 -29.70 -19.74 -5.68
CA VAL A 56 -29.65 -19.72 -4.21
C VAL A 56 -30.17 -21.04 -3.65
N GLU A 57 -31.28 -21.58 -4.13
CA GLU A 57 -31.82 -22.86 -3.66
C GLU A 57 -30.80 -24.01 -3.81
N ILE A 58 -30.08 -24.06 -4.94
CA ILE A 58 -29.02 -25.06 -5.18
C ILE A 58 -27.88 -24.88 -4.18
N VAL A 59 -27.41 -23.64 -3.98
CA VAL A 59 -26.33 -23.34 -3.04
C VAL A 59 -26.75 -23.65 -1.59
N LEU A 60 -27.96 -23.30 -1.20
CA LEU A 60 -28.50 -23.61 0.14
C LEU A 60 -28.56 -25.11 0.41
N LYS A 61 -28.96 -25.92 -0.58
CA LYS A 61 -28.94 -27.39 -0.46
C LYS A 61 -27.53 -27.92 -0.18
N ILE A 62 -26.50 -27.31 -0.77
CA ILE A 62 -25.10 -27.68 -0.54
C ILE A 62 -24.63 -27.22 0.85
N ILE A 63 -24.88 -25.96 1.21
CA ILE A 63 -24.48 -25.36 2.50
C ILE A 63 -25.10 -26.12 3.68
N LEU A 64 -26.36 -26.53 3.53
CA LEU A 64 -27.14 -27.20 4.59
C LEU A 64 -26.96 -28.73 4.60
N ASP A 65 -26.22 -29.31 3.66
CA ASP A 65 -25.92 -30.74 3.69
C ASP A 65 -24.80 -31.03 4.69
N ASN A 66 -25.13 -31.79 5.74
CA ASN A 66 -24.18 -32.21 6.77
C ASN A 66 -23.06 -33.12 6.25
N LYS A 67 -23.19 -33.67 5.02
CA LYS A 67 -22.12 -34.44 4.37
C LYS A 67 -21.02 -33.55 3.76
N VAL A 68 -21.32 -32.29 3.48
CA VAL A 68 -20.35 -31.33 2.96
C VAL A 68 -19.49 -30.82 4.11
N THR A 69 -18.17 -30.81 3.95
CA THR A 69 -17.25 -30.34 5.00
C THR A 69 -17.41 -28.84 5.23
N LEU A 70 -17.21 -28.37 6.47
CA LEU A 70 -17.27 -26.94 6.77
C LEU A 70 -16.21 -26.13 6.02
N GLU A 71 -15.09 -26.73 5.61
CA GLU A 71 -14.13 -26.12 4.69
C GLU A 71 -14.75 -25.81 3.32
N GLY A 72 -15.44 -26.79 2.71
CA GLY A 72 -16.14 -26.59 1.44
C GLY A 72 -17.29 -25.58 1.55
N VAL A 73 -18.01 -25.59 2.68
CA VAL A 73 -19.02 -24.57 2.97
C VAL A 73 -18.39 -23.19 3.11
N TYR A 74 -17.27 -23.07 3.81
CA TYR A 74 -16.53 -21.81 3.96
C TYR A 74 -16.11 -21.25 2.60
N TRP A 75 -15.50 -22.06 1.72
CA TRP A 75 -15.12 -21.62 0.38
C TRP A 75 -16.31 -21.14 -0.42
N LEU A 76 -17.45 -21.86 -0.36
CA LEU A 76 -18.66 -21.45 -1.06
C LEU A 76 -19.22 -20.13 -0.52
N LEU A 77 -19.22 -19.93 0.80
CA LEU A 77 -19.60 -18.66 1.44
C LEU A 77 -18.67 -17.51 1.01
N GLN A 78 -17.37 -17.78 0.89
CA GLN A 78 -16.40 -16.83 0.38
C GLN A 78 -16.66 -16.47 -1.09
N SER A 79 -16.98 -17.45 -1.94
CA SER A 79 -17.24 -17.22 -3.37
C SER A 79 -18.53 -16.43 -3.64
N ILE A 80 -19.55 -16.56 -2.79
CA ILE A 80 -20.79 -15.78 -2.91
C ILE A 80 -20.72 -14.42 -2.20
N ASP A 81 -19.73 -14.22 -1.32
CA ASP A 81 -19.48 -12.93 -0.66
C ASP A 81 -19.26 -11.84 -1.73
N LEU A 82 -19.89 -10.69 -1.53
CA LEU A 82 -19.79 -9.52 -2.42
C LEU A 82 -20.33 -9.70 -3.86
N THR A 83 -21.03 -10.79 -4.18
CA THR A 83 -21.80 -10.90 -5.44
C THR A 83 -23.01 -9.96 -5.46
N ASP A 84 -23.56 -9.70 -6.66
CA ASP A 84 -24.73 -8.80 -6.79
C ASP A 84 -25.94 -9.35 -6.01
N ALA A 85 -26.15 -10.68 -6.02
CA ALA A 85 -27.23 -11.32 -5.28
C ALA A 85 -27.12 -11.18 -3.76
N THR A 86 -25.91 -11.11 -3.19
CA THR A 86 -25.72 -10.87 -1.75
C THR A 86 -25.80 -9.38 -1.40
N ARG A 87 -25.40 -8.49 -2.33
CA ARG A 87 -25.43 -7.02 -2.14
C ARG A 87 -26.81 -6.39 -2.34
N PHE A 88 -27.54 -6.74 -3.41
CA PHE A 88 -28.75 -6.01 -3.84
C PHE A 88 -30.08 -6.59 -3.34
N GLU A 89 -30.15 -7.90 -3.03
CA GLU A 89 -31.32 -8.56 -2.40
C GLU A 89 -31.12 -8.81 -0.89
N ASN A 90 -30.02 -8.25 -0.37
CA ASN A 90 -29.64 -8.01 1.02
C ASN A 90 -30.08 -9.07 2.06
N LYS A 91 -29.76 -10.35 1.76
CA LYS A 91 -29.78 -11.50 2.67
C LYS A 91 -31.09 -12.29 2.76
N THR A 92 -32.23 -11.78 2.28
CA THR A 92 -33.53 -12.45 2.49
C THR A 92 -33.59 -13.84 1.85
N LEU A 93 -33.08 -13.99 0.62
CA LEU A 93 -33.01 -15.29 -0.07
C LEU A 93 -32.12 -16.31 0.65
N TRP A 94 -31.17 -15.82 1.44
CA TRP A 94 -30.15 -16.62 2.12
C TRP A 94 -30.52 -16.92 3.58
N LEU A 95 -31.56 -16.28 4.12
CA LEU A 95 -31.89 -16.29 5.56
C LEU A 95 -32.11 -17.69 6.13
N SER A 96 -32.58 -18.63 5.31
CA SER A 96 -32.82 -20.02 5.71
C SER A 96 -31.53 -20.77 6.10
N MET A 97 -30.35 -20.30 5.71
CA MET A 97 -29.09 -20.92 6.15
C MET A 97 -28.62 -20.48 7.53
N LEU A 98 -29.09 -19.33 8.02
CA LEU A 98 -28.52 -18.65 9.18
C LEU A 98 -28.50 -19.53 10.43
N GLU A 99 -29.68 -19.91 10.92
CA GLU A 99 -29.79 -20.68 12.17
C GLU A 99 -29.26 -22.12 12.05
N PRO A 100 -29.60 -22.89 11.00
CA PRO A 100 -29.06 -24.25 10.86
C PRO A 100 -27.53 -24.28 10.77
N LEU A 101 -26.93 -23.35 10.02
CA LEU A 101 -25.48 -23.32 9.88
C LEU A 101 -24.80 -22.77 11.14
N LYS A 102 -25.37 -21.76 11.82
CA LYS A 102 -24.89 -21.31 13.14
C LYS A 102 -24.86 -22.47 14.13
N TYR A 103 -25.95 -23.23 14.22
CA TYR A 103 -26.04 -24.40 15.09
C TYR A 103 -24.96 -25.42 14.76
N ARG A 104 -24.79 -25.77 13.47
CA ARG A 104 -23.75 -26.70 13.01
C ARG A 104 -22.34 -26.21 13.39
N CYS A 105 -22.04 -24.94 13.15
CA CYS A 105 -20.75 -24.35 13.51
C CYS A 105 -20.48 -24.48 15.02
N LYS A 106 -21.47 -24.21 15.87
CA LYS A 106 -21.35 -24.35 17.33
C LYS A 106 -21.17 -25.80 17.80
N GLN A 107 -21.67 -26.78 17.06
CA GLN A 107 -21.49 -28.20 17.40
C GLN A 107 -20.13 -28.75 16.95
N GLU A 108 -19.65 -28.32 15.78
CA GLU A 108 -18.49 -28.91 15.11
C GLU A 108 -17.17 -28.13 15.32
N TRP A 109 -17.18 -26.97 16.01
CA TRP A 109 -15.98 -26.12 16.08
C TRP A 109 -14.77 -26.76 16.76
N LYS A 110 -14.97 -27.75 17.64
CA LYS A 110 -13.85 -28.49 18.26
C LYS A 110 -13.22 -29.51 17.31
N GLN A 111 -13.95 -29.91 16.28
CA GLN A 111 -13.54 -30.91 15.28
C GLN A 111 -13.02 -30.23 14.01
N SER A 112 -13.46 -29.01 13.72
CA SER A 112 -13.08 -28.26 12.53
C SER A 112 -13.01 -26.76 12.80
N GLU A 113 -11.82 -26.18 12.62
CA GLU A 113 -11.61 -24.72 12.74
C GLU A 113 -12.42 -23.90 11.73
N TRP A 114 -12.77 -24.51 10.58
CA TRP A 114 -13.61 -23.90 9.56
C TRP A 114 -15.02 -23.55 10.06
N ALA A 115 -15.48 -24.16 11.15
CA ALA A 115 -16.71 -23.73 11.82
C ALA A 115 -16.67 -22.26 12.23
N ILE A 116 -15.53 -21.77 12.74
CA ILE A 116 -15.35 -20.37 13.14
C ILE A 116 -15.36 -19.48 11.89
N GLY A 117 -14.74 -19.94 10.80
CA GLY A 117 -14.76 -19.24 9.51
C GLY A 117 -16.16 -19.13 8.90
N CYS A 118 -16.93 -20.21 8.91
CA CYS A 118 -18.33 -20.21 8.46
C CYS A 118 -19.17 -19.26 9.32
N TYR A 119 -19.00 -19.33 10.65
CA TYR A 119 -19.70 -18.44 11.58
C TYR A 119 -19.36 -16.96 11.31
N TYR A 120 -18.09 -16.64 11.03
CA TYR A 120 -17.67 -15.30 10.60
C TYR A 120 -18.47 -14.80 9.39
N TYR A 121 -18.64 -15.63 8.35
CA TYR A 121 -19.43 -15.24 7.19
C TYR A 121 -20.91 -15.05 7.51
N LEU A 122 -21.47 -15.85 8.43
CA LEU A 122 -22.85 -15.67 8.88
C LEU A 122 -23.04 -14.32 9.58
N ILE A 123 -22.15 -13.92 10.49
CA ILE A 123 -22.27 -12.59 11.14
C ILE A 123 -21.94 -11.43 10.17
N ARG A 124 -21.08 -11.67 9.18
CA ARG A 124 -20.78 -10.70 8.13
C ARG A 124 -21.99 -10.49 7.23
N PHE A 125 -22.64 -11.58 6.81
CA PHE A 125 -23.83 -11.53 5.99
C PHE A 125 -24.99 -10.99 6.78
N PHE A 126 -25.35 -11.55 7.92
CA PHE A 126 -26.62 -11.25 8.58
C PHE A 126 -26.53 -10.20 9.67
N GLY A 127 -25.33 -9.84 10.12
CA GLY A 127 -25.12 -9.08 11.34
C GLY A 127 -25.18 -9.99 12.56
N ILE A 128 -25.12 -9.37 13.74
CA ILE A 128 -25.33 -10.01 15.04
C ILE A 128 -26.00 -9.00 15.96
N SER A 129 -27.07 -9.39 16.64
CA SER A 129 -27.76 -8.53 17.62
C SER A 129 -27.07 -8.57 18.98
N ASN A 130 -27.48 -7.67 19.89
CA ASN A 130 -27.02 -7.69 21.29
C ASN A 130 -27.43 -8.99 22.01
N GLU A 131 -28.65 -9.46 21.77
CA GLU A 131 -29.17 -10.71 22.35
C GLU A 131 -28.37 -11.91 21.83
N GLU A 132 -28.12 -11.96 20.52
CA GLU A 132 -27.32 -13.02 19.92
C GLU A 132 -25.87 -13.01 20.42
N LEU A 133 -25.27 -11.83 20.58
CA LEU A 133 -23.91 -11.70 21.13
C LEU A 133 -23.84 -12.28 22.54
N ASN A 134 -24.84 -11.98 23.38
CA ASN A 134 -24.92 -12.52 24.74
C ASN A 134 -25.15 -14.04 24.75
N LEU A 135 -25.98 -14.56 23.84
CA LEU A 135 -26.21 -16.01 23.71
C LEU A 135 -24.95 -16.76 23.24
N ASP A 136 -24.14 -16.12 22.40
CA ASP A 136 -22.96 -16.73 21.78
C ASP A 136 -21.65 -16.37 22.49
N GLU A 137 -21.71 -15.57 23.56
CA GLU A 137 -20.57 -15.07 24.33
C GLU A 137 -19.58 -16.18 24.67
N GLU A 138 -20.07 -17.30 25.24
CA GLU A 138 -19.20 -18.39 25.68
C GLU A 138 -18.40 -19.01 24.52
N TYR A 139 -19.04 -19.20 23.36
CA TYR A 139 -18.36 -19.71 22.16
C TYR A 139 -17.31 -18.73 21.67
N LEU A 140 -17.64 -17.44 21.59
CA LEU A 140 -16.73 -16.39 21.14
C LEU A 140 -15.49 -16.31 22.03
N LEU A 141 -15.67 -16.30 23.36
CA LEU A 141 -14.57 -16.31 24.33
C LEU A 141 -13.68 -17.55 24.21
N GLN A 142 -14.28 -18.72 23.95
CA GLN A 142 -13.53 -19.94 23.71
C GLN A 142 -12.74 -19.88 22.41
N TRP A 143 -13.32 -19.35 21.33
CA TRP A 143 -12.68 -19.20 20.02
C TRP A 143 -11.54 -18.17 20.05
N PHE A 144 -11.72 -17.03 20.71
CA PHE A 144 -10.65 -16.03 20.88
C PHE A 144 -9.43 -16.56 21.63
N SER A 145 -9.54 -17.73 22.28
CA SER A 145 -8.48 -18.34 23.07
C SER A 145 -8.23 -19.81 22.70
N SER A 146 -8.63 -20.27 21.51
CA SER A 146 -8.59 -21.71 21.17
C SER A 146 -7.29 -22.18 20.51
N GLY A 147 -6.53 -21.32 19.82
CA GLY A 147 -5.29 -21.77 19.18
C GLY A 147 -4.62 -20.76 18.23
N PHE A 148 -3.94 -21.29 17.21
CA PHE A 148 -3.20 -20.58 16.17
C PHE A 148 -3.76 -20.92 14.78
N GLY A 149 -3.07 -20.52 13.70
CA GLY A 149 -3.45 -20.91 12.34
C GLY A 149 -4.80 -20.33 11.93
N ASN A 150 -5.61 -21.10 11.19
CA ASN A 150 -6.89 -20.58 10.68
C ASN A 150 -7.87 -20.29 11.82
N THR A 151 -7.85 -21.08 12.89
CA THR A 151 -8.61 -20.80 14.12
C THR A 151 -8.40 -19.35 14.59
N ALA A 152 -7.15 -18.92 14.78
CA ALA A 152 -6.84 -17.56 15.20
C ALA A 152 -7.21 -16.51 14.13
N ILE A 153 -7.01 -16.80 12.84
CA ILE A 153 -7.38 -15.90 11.75
C ILE A 153 -8.90 -15.70 11.66
N PHE A 154 -9.69 -16.76 11.77
CA PHE A 154 -11.15 -16.66 11.73
C PHE A 154 -11.68 -15.94 12.97
N SER A 155 -11.15 -16.25 14.15
CA SER A 155 -11.44 -15.53 15.38
C SER A 155 -11.09 -14.04 15.29
N LYS A 156 -9.94 -13.71 14.69
CA LYS A 156 -9.54 -12.34 14.40
C LYS A 156 -10.53 -11.62 13.48
N ASN A 157 -11.02 -12.31 12.46
CA ASN A 157 -12.00 -11.76 11.53
C ASN A 157 -13.34 -11.48 12.23
N ILE A 158 -13.77 -12.36 13.13
CA ILE A 158 -14.94 -12.12 13.99
C ILE A 158 -14.71 -10.88 14.87
N ALA A 159 -13.60 -10.82 15.60
CA ALA A 159 -13.28 -9.69 16.48
C ALA A 159 -13.26 -8.36 15.70
N ASN A 160 -12.60 -8.34 14.53
CA ASN A 160 -12.54 -7.18 13.65
C ASN A 160 -13.93 -6.76 13.13
N HIS A 161 -14.80 -7.73 12.83
CA HIS A 161 -16.16 -7.45 12.39
C HIS A 161 -17.01 -6.86 13.49
N LEU A 162 -16.93 -7.38 14.72
CA LEU A 162 -17.63 -6.82 15.88
C LEU A 162 -17.22 -5.36 16.15
N ILE A 163 -15.91 -5.06 16.09
CA ILE A 163 -15.38 -3.69 16.22
C ILE A 163 -15.97 -2.76 15.16
N ASN A 164 -16.08 -3.23 13.91
CA ASN A 164 -16.61 -2.42 12.82
C ASN A 164 -18.12 -2.23 12.94
N LEU A 165 -18.87 -3.29 13.30
CA LEU A 165 -20.32 -3.24 13.48
C LEU A 165 -20.70 -2.24 14.56
N CYS A 166 -20.10 -2.32 15.75
CA CYS A 166 -20.47 -1.46 16.87
C CYS A 166 -20.11 0.03 16.68
N ARG A 167 -19.43 0.38 15.59
CA ARG A 167 -19.10 1.75 15.17
C ARG A 167 -19.94 2.23 13.99
N GLY A 168 -20.68 1.33 13.34
CA GLY A 168 -21.54 1.65 12.22
C GLY A 168 -22.75 2.45 12.69
N ALA A 169 -23.08 3.54 11.99
CA ALA A 169 -24.22 4.40 12.33
C ALA A 169 -25.58 3.68 12.26
N GLU A 170 -25.65 2.56 11.56
CA GLU A 170 -26.87 1.77 11.31
C GLU A 170 -26.91 0.45 12.12
N SER A 171 -25.95 0.21 13.02
CA SER A 171 -25.89 -1.04 13.78
C SER A 171 -26.58 -0.93 15.14
N ASP A 172 -27.42 -1.91 15.46
CA ASP A 172 -28.01 -2.08 16.80
C ASP A 172 -27.02 -2.67 17.83
N LEU A 173 -25.80 -3.02 17.41
CA LEU A 173 -24.79 -3.64 18.28
C LEU A 173 -24.12 -2.60 19.18
N SER A 174 -24.26 -2.76 20.50
CA SER A 174 -23.68 -1.83 21.47
C SER A 174 -22.16 -1.97 21.54
N SER A 175 -21.45 -0.83 21.42
CA SER A 175 -20.00 -0.79 21.65
C SER A 175 -19.62 -1.19 23.07
N GLU A 176 -20.48 -0.93 24.07
CA GLU A 176 -20.22 -1.33 25.46
C GLU A 176 -20.25 -2.84 25.63
N LEU A 177 -21.16 -3.54 24.94
CA LEU A 177 -21.25 -5.00 24.98
C LEU A 177 -20.06 -5.67 24.30
N VAL A 178 -19.62 -5.15 23.15
CA VAL A 178 -18.42 -5.67 22.48
C VAL A 178 -17.17 -5.43 23.34
N GLN A 179 -17.09 -4.28 24.00
CA GLN A 179 -16.01 -3.98 24.94
C GLN A 179 -16.03 -4.93 26.15
N ASP A 180 -17.20 -5.19 26.74
CA ASP A 180 -17.37 -6.14 27.86
C ASP A 180 -17.00 -7.57 27.46
N LEU A 181 -17.38 -8.02 26.26
CA LEU A 181 -16.95 -9.31 25.71
C LEU A 181 -15.41 -9.41 25.66
N PHE A 182 -14.73 -8.35 25.20
CA PHE A 182 -13.27 -8.36 25.11
C PHE A 182 -12.60 -8.29 26.49
N GLU A 183 -13.24 -7.64 27.46
CA GLU A 183 -12.79 -7.61 28.86
C GLU A 183 -12.84 -9.01 29.52
N LYS A 184 -13.83 -9.83 29.15
CA LYS A 184 -14.05 -11.19 29.68
C LYS A 184 -13.14 -12.27 29.09
N ILE A 185 -12.29 -11.93 28.11
CA ILE A 185 -11.37 -12.90 27.48
C ILE A 185 -10.46 -13.53 28.55
N ASN A 186 -10.34 -14.86 28.49
CA ASN A 186 -9.47 -15.61 29.40
C ASN A 186 -7.99 -15.33 29.08
N SER A 187 -7.44 -14.33 29.74
CA SER A 187 -6.07 -13.87 29.55
C SER A 187 -5.03 -14.90 29.97
N GLU A 188 -5.29 -15.70 31.02
CA GLU A 188 -4.39 -16.79 31.41
C GLU A 188 -4.21 -17.81 30.29
N LYS A 189 -5.30 -18.18 29.61
CA LYS A 189 -5.27 -19.11 28.49
C LYS A 189 -4.53 -18.50 27.29
N LEU A 190 -4.77 -17.22 27.00
CA LEU A 190 -4.02 -16.49 25.97
C LEU A 190 -2.52 -16.41 26.27
N ILE A 191 -2.13 -16.13 27.51
CA ILE A 191 -0.72 -16.12 27.94
C ILE A 191 -0.10 -17.51 27.76
N ARG A 192 -0.79 -18.57 28.18
CA ARG A 192 -0.31 -19.96 27.98
C ARG A 192 -0.15 -20.31 26.50
N LEU A 193 -1.01 -19.79 25.62
CA LEU A 193 -0.85 -19.94 24.17
C LEU A 193 0.36 -19.13 23.68
N ALA A 194 0.44 -17.85 24.00
CA ALA A 194 1.55 -16.98 23.63
C ALA A 194 2.92 -17.57 24.05
N ASN A 195 2.99 -18.19 25.23
CA ASN A 195 4.19 -18.83 25.76
C ASN A 195 4.42 -20.26 25.23
N LYS A 196 3.59 -20.77 24.32
CA LYS A 196 3.78 -22.05 23.61
C LYS A 196 3.91 -21.91 22.10
N MET A 197 3.56 -20.76 21.53
CA MET A 197 3.57 -20.53 20.09
C MET A 197 4.96 -20.79 19.47
N SER A 198 4.95 -21.33 18.26
CA SER A 198 6.10 -21.52 17.38
C SER A 198 6.18 -20.37 16.35
N VAL A 199 7.25 -20.33 15.55
CA VAL A 199 7.45 -19.25 14.57
C VAL A 199 6.34 -19.22 13.52
N SER A 200 5.82 -20.37 13.09
CA SER A 200 4.71 -20.45 12.14
C SER A 200 3.39 -19.89 12.68
N ASP A 201 3.26 -19.80 14.01
CA ASP A 201 2.04 -19.31 14.67
C ASP A 201 2.03 -17.78 14.82
N PHE A 202 3.20 -17.14 14.76
CA PHE A 202 3.40 -15.72 15.08
C PHE A 202 2.46 -14.78 14.31
N TYR A 203 2.27 -15.01 13.01
CA TYR A 203 1.38 -14.19 12.18
C TYR A 203 -0.05 -14.24 12.69
N SER A 204 -0.61 -15.45 12.79
CA SER A 204 -2.00 -15.69 13.16
C SER A 204 -2.31 -15.20 14.57
N PHE A 205 -1.37 -15.42 15.50
CA PHE A 205 -1.50 -14.98 16.88
C PHE A 205 -1.38 -13.45 17.00
N GLY A 206 -0.41 -12.84 16.33
CA GLY A 206 -0.23 -11.39 16.31
C GLY A 206 -1.47 -10.67 15.79
N GLU A 207 -2.00 -11.10 14.65
CA GLU A 207 -3.25 -10.58 14.08
C GLU A 207 -4.42 -10.66 15.08
N LEU A 208 -4.62 -11.82 15.72
CA LEU A 208 -5.68 -12.01 16.70
C LEU A 208 -5.53 -11.05 17.89
N VAL A 209 -4.37 -11.07 18.55
CA VAL A 209 -4.12 -10.25 19.75
C VAL A 209 -4.24 -8.76 19.45
N ASN A 210 -3.77 -8.31 18.30
CA ASN A 210 -3.93 -6.92 17.85
C ASN A 210 -5.43 -6.51 17.81
N ARG A 211 -6.32 -7.39 17.34
CA ARG A 211 -7.76 -7.10 17.32
C ARG A 211 -8.42 -7.22 18.68
N LEU A 212 -8.07 -8.21 19.50
CA LEU A 212 -8.64 -8.36 20.84
C LEU A 212 -8.27 -7.21 21.79
N THR A 213 -7.15 -6.54 21.53
CA THR A 213 -6.67 -5.41 22.35
C THR A 213 -7.18 -4.04 21.90
N TYR A 214 -8.05 -3.99 20.89
CA TYR A 214 -8.54 -2.76 20.30
C TYR A 214 -9.15 -1.77 21.32
N PHE A 215 -10.00 -2.28 22.22
CA PHE A 215 -10.64 -1.48 23.27
C PHE A 215 -9.79 -1.34 24.54
N ARG A 216 -8.54 -1.83 24.53
CA ARG A 216 -7.61 -1.81 25.67
C ARG A 216 -8.20 -2.45 26.93
N PRO A 217 -8.64 -3.72 26.86
CA PRO A 217 -9.19 -4.40 28.02
C PRO A 217 -8.14 -4.52 29.14
N LYS A 218 -8.56 -4.54 30.42
CA LYS A 218 -7.63 -4.43 31.57
C LYS A 218 -6.65 -5.60 31.65
N TRP A 219 -7.01 -6.75 31.10
CA TRP A 219 -6.14 -7.91 31.08
C TRP A 219 -4.85 -7.70 30.25
N VAL A 220 -4.81 -6.67 29.39
CA VAL A 220 -3.63 -6.35 28.56
C VAL A 220 -2.38 -6.12 29.41
N GLU A 221 -2.49 -5.41 30.54
CA GLU A 221 -1.35 -5.17 31.43
C GLU A 221 -0.82 -6.49 32.03
N GLY A 222 -1.74 -7.35 32.47
CA GLY A 222 -1.39 -8.69 32.97
C GLY A 222 -0.80 -9.59 31.89
N PHE A 223 -1.28 -9.50 30.65
CA PHE A 223 -0.71 -10.21 29.51
C PHE A 223 0.72 -9.75 29.24
N ALA A 224 0.94 -8.45 29.13
CA ALA A 224 2.26 -7.88 28.85
C ALA A 224 3.29 -8.27 29.92
N ALA A 225 2.89 -8.28 31.19
CA ALA A 225 3.75 -8.66 32.31
C ALA A 225 4.15 -10.15 32.32
N ASN A 226 3.30 -11.03 31.79
CA ASN A 226 3.51 -12.48 31.81
C ASN A 226 3.89 -13.09 30.45
N PHE A 227 3.93 -12.27 29.40
CA PHE A 227 4.36 -12.70 28.08
C PHE A 227 5.88 -12.91 28.06
N GLU A 228 6.31 -14.14 27.79
CA GLU A 228 7.71 -14.54 27.84
C GLU A 228 8.47 -14.09 26.58
N TRP A 229 8.66 -12.78 26.42
CA TRP A 229 9.33 -12.21 25.25
C TRP A 229 10.71 -12.83 25.00
N ARG A 230 11.48 -13.11 26.06
CA ARG A 230 12.80 -13.76 25.95
C ARG A 230 12.74 -15.11 25.23
N ARG A 231 11.71 -15.92 25.48
CA ARG A 231 11.50 -17.21 24.80
C ARG A 231 11.22 -16.99 23.32
N VAL A 232 10.35 -16.02 23.01
CA VAL A 232 9.95 -15.66 21.65
C VAL A 232 11.14 -15.14 20.85
N VAL A 233 11.94 -14.25 21.43
CA VAL A 233 13.20 -13.73 20.82
C VAL A 233 14.16 -14.86 20.48
N ASN A 234 14.30 -15.86 21.36
CA ASN A 234 15.17 -17.00 21.06
C ASN A 234 14.67 -17.78 19.83
N SER A 235 13.36 -17.94 19.66
CA SER A 235 12.77 -18.52 18.46
C SER A 235 12.95 -17.64 17.22
N ILE A 236 12.79 -16.31 17.36
CA ILE A 236 13.03 -15.34 16.27
C ILE A 236 14.49 -15.42 15.78
N LYS A 237 15.46 -15.46 16.68
CA LYS A 237 16.89 -15.49 16.33
C LYS A 237 17.29 -16.70 15.49
N ILE A 238 16.64 -17.84 15.68
CA ILE A 238 16.91 -19.07 14.92
C ILE A 238 15.98 -19.25 13.70
N ALA A 239 14.95 -18.42 13.55
CA ALA A 239 13.99 -18.52 12.47
C ALA A 239 14.63 -18.33 11.08
N ASN A 240 14.06 -18.98 10.06
CA ASN A 240 14.43 -18.77 8.66
C ASN A 240 13.86 -17.42 8.17
N PRO A 241 14.61 -16.65 7.35
CA PRO A 241 14.10 -15.45 6.68
C PRO A 241 12.71 -15.58 6.01
N GLU A 242 12.30 -16.77 5.57
CA GLU A 242 10.94 -16.99 5.03
C GLU A 242 9.80 -16.58 6.00
N TYR A 243 10.08 -16.56 7.31
CA TYR A 243 9.12 -16.16 8.34
C TYR A 243 9.08 -14.65 8.60
N LEU A 244 9.78 -13.82 7.81
CA LEU A 244 9.91 -12.38 8.06
C LEU A 244 8.56 -11.68 8.35
N TYR A 245 7.52 -11.97 7.55
CA TYR A 245 6.20 -11.35 7.72
C TYR A 245 5.52 -11.80 9.01
N SER A 246 5.73 -13.06 9.40
CA SER A 246 5.17 -13.60 10.64
C SER A 246 5.84 -12.98 11.86
N VAL A 247 7.16 -12.80 11.81
CA VAL A 247 7.92 -12.14 12.87
C VAL A 247 7.56 -10.67 12.97
N ASP A 248 7.53 -9.94 11.85
CA ASP A 248 7.13 -8.51 11.80
C ASP A 248 5.76 -8.30 12.45
N LYS A 249 4.76 -9.09 12.03
CA LYS A 249 3.39 -9.01 12.55
C LYS A 249 3.31 -9.22 14.06
N LEU A 250 4.08 -10.17 14.60
CA LEU A 250 4.11 -10.40 16.03
C LEU A 250 4.78 -9.25 16.77
N ILE A 251 5.93 -8.74 16.28
CA ILE A 251 6.62 -7.59 16.88
C ILE A 251 5.69 -6.38 16.91
N GLU A 252 5.04 -6.05 15.79
CA GLU A 252 4.06 -4.98 15.67
C GLU A 252 2.97 -5.12 16.74
N SER A 253 2.35 -6.31 16.81
CA SER A 253 1.18 -6.55 17.63
C SER A 253 1.49 -6.49 19.13
N VAL A 254 2.62 -7.07 19.55
CA VAL A 254 3.04 -7.02 20.97
C VAL A 254 3.55 -5.63 21.32
N PHE A 255 4.29 -4.96 20.43
CA PHE A 255 4.75 -3.60 20.67
C PHE A 255 3.57 -2.64 20.89
N LEU A 256 2.56 -2.69 20.02
CA LEU A 256 1.36 -1.85 20.13
C LEU A 256 0.57 -2.17 21.40
N LEU A 257 0.50 -3.46 21.78
CA LEU A 257 -0.16 -3.91 23.00
C LEU A 257 0.54 -3.34 24.24
N ASP A 258 1.84 -3.56 24.39
CA ASP A 258 2.58 -3.17 25.62
C ASP A 258 2.72 -1.65 25.73
N ASN A 259 2.76 -0.92 24.61
CA ASN A 259 2.94 0.52 24.61
C ASN A 259 1.64 1.32 24.52
N SER A 260 0.48 0.65 24.49
CA SER A 260 -0.81 1.31 24.37
C SER A 260 -1.08 2.23 25.56
N GLY A 261 -1.12 3.54 25.33
CA GLY A 261 -1.40 4.53 26.36
C GLY A 261 -0.22 4.88 27.29
N LYS A 262 0.99 4.38 27.01
CA LYS A 262 2.20 4.76 27.74
C LYS A 262 2.84 6.00 27.10
N GLU A 263 3.35 6.92 27.92
CA GLU A 263 4.12 8.08 27.43
C GLU A 263 5.53 7.67 26.96
N ASN A 264 6.13 6.68 27.63
CA ASN A 264 7.45 6.15 27.29
C ASN A 264 7.30 4.74 26.73
N HIS A 265 7.78 4.54 25.50
CA HIS A 265 7.70 3.25 24.84
C HIS A 265 8.90 2.35 25.14
N GLU A 266 8.64 1.07 25.37
CA GLU A 266 9.64 0.01 25.45
C GLU A 266 9.88 -0.58 24.06
N TYR A 267 11.05 -0.29 23.49
CA TYR A 267 11.45 -0.77 22.17
C TYR A 267 12.13 -2.15 22.19
N LYS A 268 12.13 -2.85 23.34
CA LYS A 268 12.76 -4.17 23.50
C LYS A 268 12.31 -5.18 22.44
N TYR A 269 11.04 -5.11 22.03
CA TYR A 269 10.46 -5.97 20.99
C TYR A 269 11.15 -5.82 19.63
N VAL A 270 11.57 -4.59 19.31
CA VAL A 270 12.30 -4.29 18.08
C VAL A 270 13.79 -4.56 18.28
N THR A 271 14.39 -4.03 19.36
CA THR A 271 15.85 -4.11 19.57
C THR A 271 16.36 -5.54 19.73
N ASP A 272 15.60 -6.41 20.42
CA ASP A 272 15.97 -7.81 20.60
C ASP A 272 15.88 -8.62 19.29
N SER A 273 15.13 -8.11 18.32
CA SER A 273 14.86 -8.73 17.02
C SER A 273 15.77 -8.23 15.90
N ILE A 274 16.62 -7.22 16.15
CA ILE A 274 17.58 -6.67 15.17
C ILE A 274 18.39 -7.77 14.47
N PRO A 275 18.97 -8.77 15.16
CA PRO A 275 19.74 -9.81 14.49
C PRO A 275 18.94 -10.59 13.43
N PHE A 276 17.64 -10.79 13.65
CA PHE A 276 16.78 -11.45 12.66
C PHE A 276 16.42 -10.51 11.51
N ILE A 277 16.17 -9.22 11.77
CA ILE A 277 15.95 -8.22 10.72
C ILE A 277 17.17 -8.14 9.80
N THR A 278 18.38 -8.08 10.36
CA THR A 278 19.64 -8.12 9.62
C THR A 278 19.76 -9.40 8.80
N LYS A 279 19.51 -10.57 9.41
CA LYS A 279 19.52 -11.86 8.70
C LYS A 279 18.54 -11.90 7.52
N CYS A 280 17.34 -11.34 7.66
CA CYS A 280 16.37 -11.24 6.57
C CYS A 280 16.87 -10.32 5.44
N PHE A 281 17.48 -9.19 5.81
CA PHE A 281 18.10 -8.29 4.84
C PHE A 281 19.25 -8.96 4.09
N GLU A 282 20.10 -9.73 4.77
CA GLU A 282 21.19 -10.46 4.11
C GLU A 282 20.66 -11.48 3.07
N ALA A 283 19.50 -12.09 3.33
CA ALA A 283 18.85 -13.01 2.41
C ALA A 283 18.18 -12.30 1.22
N ASP A 284 17.51 -11.16 1.46
CA ASP A 284 16.85 -10.37 0.41
C ASP A 284 16.90 -8.86 0.69
N PRO A 285 18.01 -8.18 0.31
CA PRO A 285 18.21 -6.77 0.61
C PRO A 285 17.16 -5.83 0.01
N ILE A 286 16.51 -6.25 -1.10
CA ILE A 286 15.55 -5.41 -1.82
C ILE A 286 14.21 -5.36 -1.09
N ASN A 287 13.74 -6.52 -0.61
CA ASN A 287 12.38 -6.68 -0.12
C ASN A 287 12.28 -6.62 1.42
N ALA A 288 13.35 -6.94 2.15
CA ALA A 288 13.30 -7.13 3.60
C ALA A 288 12.79 -5.89 4.35
N ILE A 289 13.31 -4.70 4.05
CA ILE A 289 12.92 -3.46 4.77
C ILE A 289 11.46 -3.12 4.55
N ASN A 290 11.00 -3.17 3.30
CA ASN A 290 9.59 -2.95 2.97
C ASN A 290 8.66 -3.98 3.64
N ALA A 291 9.15 -5.20 3.87
CA ALA A 291 8.37 -6.26 4.49
C ALA A 291 8.37 -6.24 6.03
N PHE A 292 9.20 -5.40 6.64
CA PHE A 292 9.14 -5.04 8.07
C PHE A 292 8.34 -3.74 8.28
N ASP A 293 7.25 -3.56 7.55
CA ASP A 293 6.44 -2.34 7.64
C ASP A 293 5.80 -2.18 9.02
N GLY A 294 5.39 -3.26 9.69
CA GLY A 294 4.92 -3.24 11.08
C GLY A 294 5.96 -2.64 12.03
N VAL A 295 7.23 -3.07 11.92
CA VAL A 295 8.34 -2.50 12.69
C VAL A 295 8.60 -1.03 12.32
N PHE A 296 8.89 -0.72 11.06
CA PHE A 296 9.31 0.62 10.67
C PHE A 296 8.17 1.64 10.79
N TRP A 297 6.98 1.30 10.28
CA TRP A 297 5.83 2.21 10.32
C TRP A 297 5.20 2.27 11.71
N ARG A 298 4.73 1.14 12.24
CA ARG A 298 3.87 1.16 13.43
C ARG A 298 4.65 1.27 14.73
N CYS A 299 5.85 0.68 14.81
CA CYS A 299 6.68 0.78 16.02
C CYS A 299 7.56 2.03 16.00
N LEU A 300 8.25 2.29 14.89
CA LEU A 300 9.26 3.34 14.79
C LEU A 300 8.74 4.64 14.15
N GLY A 301 7.53 4.67 13.61
CA GLY A 301 6.91 5.90 13.10
C GLY A 301 7.34 6.31 11.69
N PHE A 302 8.08 5.48 10.97
CA PHE A 302 8.59 5.73 9.61
C PHE A 302 7.57 5.37 8.51
N GLY A 303 6.27 5.60 8.74
CA GLY A 303 5.23 5.38 7.72
C GLY A 303 5.31 6.35 6.53
N PRO A 304 4.48 6.23 5.50
CA PRO A 304 4.41 7.24 4.45
C PRO A 304 4.10 8.64 5.00
N HIS A 305 4.84 9.68 4.56
CA HIS A 305 4.78 11.03 5.15
C HIS A 305 3.35 11.61 5.20
N PHE A 306 2.55 11.40 4.16
CA PHE A 306 1.16 11.85 4.08
C PHE A 306 0.24 11.20 5.13
N LEU A 307 0.58 10.00 5.62
CA LEU A 307 -0.16 9.29 6.67
C LEU A 307 0.29 9.68 8.08
N ARG A 308 1.40 10.41 8.23
CA ARG A 308 1.90 10.83 9.54
C ARG A 308 1.22 12.08 10.09
N GLY A 309 0.46 12.80 9.28
CA GLY A 309 -0.21 14.04 9.70
C GLY A 309 0.77 15.10 10.21
N GLY A 310 1.98 15.17 9.63
CA GLY A 310 3.04 16.10 10.05
C GLY A 310 3.83 15.69 11.29
N LYS A 311 3.60 14.50 11.85
CA LYS A 311 4.38 13.98 12.99
C LYS A 311 5.61 13.23 12.49
N ASN A 312 6.79 13.63 12.98
CA ASN A 312 8.03 12.91 12.71
C ASN A 312 8.32 11.89 13.82
N PRO A 313 9.12 10.83 13.54
CA PRO A 313 9.61 9.91 14.55
C PRO A 313 10.29 10.65 15.72
N THR A 314 10.13 10.14 16.94
CA THR A 314 10.82 10.67 18.11
C THR A 314 12.33 10.38 18.05
N ALA A 315 13.12 11.09 18.86
CA ALA A 315 14.57 10.84 18.95
C ALA A 315 14.90 9.39 19.35
N GLN A 316 14.08 8.77 20.21
CA GLN A 316 14.25 7.38 20.60
C GLN A 316 13.90 6.42 19.46
N GLN A 317 12.83 6.68 18.71
CA GLN A 317 12.48 5.90 17.52
C GLN A 317 13.57 5.96 16.46
N LEU A 318 14.07 7.17 16.18
CA LEU A 318 15.18 7.38 15.25
C LEU A 318 16.45 6.65 15.70
N LYS A 319 16.76 6.67 17.00
CA LYS A 319 17.91 5.92 17.55
C LYS A 319 17.79 4.43 17.28
N VAL A 320 16.65 3.81 17.61
CA VAL A 320 16.42 2.37 17.37
C VAL A 320 16.43 2.04 15.88
N ALA A 321 15.88 2.92 15.04
CA ALA A 321 15.93 2.75 13.60
C ALA A 321 17.37 2.79 13.07
N LYS A 322 18.20 3.73 13.53
CA LYS A 322 19.63 3.80 13.20
C LYS A 322 20.40 2.56 13.66
N ASP A 323 20.06 2.02 14.83
CA ASP A 323 20.65 0.77 15.30
C ASP A 323 20.36 -0.39 14.31
N ILE A 324 19.15 -0.46 13.73
CA ILE A 324 18.86 -1.44 12.65
C ILE A 324 19.70 -1.15 11.41
N ILE A 325 19.63 0.08 10.87
CA ILE A 325 20.26 0.42 9.58
C ILE A 325 21.79 0.27 9.64
N SER A 326 22.42 0.61 10.77
CA SER A 326 23.87 0.44 10.96
C SER A 326 24.37 -1.01 10.91
N ASN A 327 23.47 -1.99 11.05
CA ASN A 327 23.78 -3.42 10.91
C ASN A 327 23.54 -3.95 9.49
N LEU A 328 22.99 -3.14 8.57
CA LEU A 328 22.75 -3.55 7.20
C LEU A 328 24.00 -3.31 6.35
N SER A 329 24.26 -4.19 5.38
CA SER A 329 25.40 -4.05 4.48
C SER A 329 24.99 -3.40 3.15
N PRO A 330 25.49 -2.19 2.82
CA PRO A 330 25.32 -1.60 1.50
C PRO A 330 25.89 -2.49 0.38
N GLU A 331 26.96 -3.25 0.64
CA GLU A 331 27.59 -4.17 -0.33
C GLU A 331 26.61 -5.24 -0.81
N LEU A 332 25.82 -5.83 0.11
CA LEU A 332 24.86 -6.88 -0.23
C LEU A 332 23.74 -6.33 -1.11
N MET A 333 23.24 -5.13 -0.80
CA MET A 333 22.25 -4.46 -1.62
C MET A 333 22.82 -4.10 -3.00
N ALA A 334 24.04 -3.56 -3.09
CA ALA A 334 24.72 -3.30 -4.37
C ALA A 334 24.86 -4.57 -5.22
N LYS A 335 25.27 -5.68 -4.61
CA LYS A 335 25.39 -6.98 -5.30
C LYS A 335 24.04 -7.46 -5.84
N LYS A 336 22.96 -7.25 -5.10
CA LYS A 336 21.60 -7.60 -5.53
C LYS A 336 21.10 -6.67 -6.64
N MET A 337 21.41 -5.37 -6.54
CA MET A 337 21.12 -4.38 -7.57
C MET A 337 21.74 -4.70 -8.94
N ASN A 338 22.93 -5.31 -8.96
CA ASN A 338 23.58 -5.73 -10.20
C ASN A 338 22.81 -6.78 -11.02
N ASN A 339 21.79 -7.43 -10.44
CA ASN A 339 20.99 -8.48 -11.09
C ASN A 339 19.48 -8.21 -10.90
N LEU A 340 19.08 -6.94 -10.90
CA LEU A 340 17.67 -6.56 -10.75
C LEU A 340 16.83 -6.99 -11.94
N VAL A 341 15.55 -7.19 -11.67
CA VAL A 341 14.50 -7.25 -12.68
C VAL A 341 13.50 -6.11 -12.45
N SER A 342 12.79 -5.69 -13.49
CA SER A 342 11.86 -4.54 -13.44
C SER A 342 10.88 -4.58 -12.26
N ARG A 343 10.34 -5.77 -11.91
CA ARG A 343 9.40 -5.94 -10.78
C ARG A 343 9.99 -5.61 -9.40
N ASP A 344 11.31 -5.61 -9.26
CA ASP A 344 12.00 -5.37 -7.99
C ASP A 344 12.23 -3.88 -7.72
N LEU A 345 12.12 -3.02 -8.75
CA LEU A 345 12.48 -1.60 -8.67
C LEU A 345 11.60 -0.82 -7.69
N GLU A 346 10.30 -1.10 -7.66
CA GLU A 346 9.37 -0.47 -6.72
C GLU A 346 9.73 -0.81 -5.27
N ASN A 347 10.00 -2.08 -4.98
CA ASN A 347 10.38 -2.51 -3.63
C ASN A 347 11.74 -1.95 -3.22
N LEU A 348 12.70 -1.87 -4.15
CA LEU A 348 13.97 -1.21 -3.91
C LEU A 348 13.75 0.26 -3.55
N ALA A 349 12.97 1.00 -4.35
CA ALA A 349 12.68 2.42 -4.09
C ALA A 349 12.04 2.62 -2.71
N ARG A 350 11.12 1.74 -2.29
CA ARG A 350 10.50 1.78 -0.95
C ARG A 350 11.49 1.50 0.17
N SER A 351 12.35 0.49 0.00
CA SER A 351 13.40 0.18 0.97
C SER A 351 14.40 1.32 1.10
N LEU A 352 14.89 1.88 -0.02
CA LEU A 352 15.80 3.04 -0.01
C LEU A 352 15.15 4.28 0.59
N SER A 353 13.85 4.49 0.38
CA SER A 353 13.11 5.61 1.00
C SER A 353 13.20 5.58 2.52
N ILE A 354 12.92 4.42 3.13
CA ILE A 354 13.01 4.26 4.59
C ILE A 354 14.45 4.38 5.06
N ILE A 355 15.40 3.71 4.39
CA ILE A 355 16.82 3.73 4.76
C ILE A 355 17.36 5.16 4.71
N ASN A 356 17.15 5.88 3.61
CA ASN A 356 17.66 7.23 3.41
C ASN A 356 17.06 8.24 4.39
N GLU A 357 15.81 8.05 4.83
CA GLU A 357 15.22 8.87 5.88
C GLU A 357 15.88 8.66 7.25
N ILE A 358 16.37 7.44 7.52
CA ILE A 358 17.00 7.08 8.80
C ILE A 358 18.50 7.42 8.80
N ASP A 359 19.20 7.10 7.70
CA ASP A 359 20.64 7.26 7.51
C ASP A 359 20.96 7.64 6.05
N GLU A 360 21.16 8.93 5.82
CA GLU A 360 21.50 9.50 4.51
C GLU A 360 22.86 9.03 3.98
N SER A 361 23.76 8.52 4.84
CA SER A 361 25.08 8.05 4.42
C SER A 361 25.07 6.68 3.73
N PHE A 362 23.97 5.91 3.90
CA PHE A 362 23.85 4.58 3.33
C PHE A 362 23.85 4.58 1.79
N ILE A 363 23.20 5.57 1.17
CA ILE A 363 23.08 5.64 -0.29
C ILE A 363 24.43 5.94 -0.97
N PRO A 364 25.22 6.95 -0.54
CA PRO A 364 26.60 7.13 -1.01
C PRO A 364 27.44 5.86 -0.90
N ASP A 365 27.39 5.18 0.25
CA ASP A 365 28.13 3.95 0.48
C ASP A 365 27.69 2.83 -0.47
N LEU A 366 26.38 2.65 -0.65
CA LEU A 366 25.80 1.71 -1.60
C LEU A 366 26.30 1.95 -3.02
N VAL A 367 26.26 3.22 -3.47
CA VAL A 367 26.72 3.61 -4.82
C VAL A 367 28.20 3.29 -5.00
N SER A 368 29.05 3.52 -4.00
CA SER A 368 30.49 3.23 -4.08
C SER A 368 30.81 1.75 -4.31
N LYS A 369 29.87 0.86 -3.99
CA LYS A 369 30.00 -0.61 -4.09
C LYS A 369 29.26 -1.19 -5.31
N LEU A 370 28.49 -0.37 -6.01
CA LEU A 370 27.65 -0.79 -7.14
C LEU A 370 28.46 -0.90 -8.42
N ASP A 371 28.30 -2.02 -9.14
CA ASP A 371 28.82 -2.15 -10.51
C ASP A 371 27.81 -1.48 -11.44
N GLN A 372 28.04 -0.20 -11.73
CA GLN A 372 27.12 0.65 -12.47
C GLN A 372 26.77 0.08 -13.85
N ASN A 373 27.73 -0.56 -14.52
CA ASN A 373 27.51 -1.16 -15.84
C ASN A 373 26.55 -2.34 -15.74
N LYS A 374 26.74 -3.22 -14.74
CA LYS A 374 25.83 -4.33 -14.49
C LYS A 374 24.44 -3.84 -14.12
N PHE A 375 24.34 -2.90 -13.19
CA PHE A 375 23.06 -2.29 -12.82
C PHE A 375 22.33 -1.75 -14.05
N ASN A 376 22.96 -0.87 -14.84
CA ASN A 376 22.35 -0.29 -16.03
C ASN A 376 21.91 -1.34 -17.05
N SER A 377 22.70 -2.40 -17.24
CA SER A 377 22.33 -3.50 -18.14
C SER A 377 21.16 -4.34 -17.62
N SER A 378 21.04 -4.53 -16.30
CA SER A 378 20.01 -5.39 -15.68
C SER A 378 18.60 -4.81 -15.82
N ILE A 379 18.48 -3.48 -15.83
CA ILE A 379 17.22 -2.74 -15.96
C ILE A 379 17.10 -2.03 -17.33
N TYR A 380 17.71 -2.60 -18.37
CA TYR A 380 17.74 -2.02 -19.72
C TYR A 380 16.33 -1.69 -20.26
N SER A 381 15.35 -2.56 -20.01
CA SER A 381 13.95 -2.33 -20.44
C SER A 381 13.32 -1.10 -19.78
N ASP A 382 13.71 -0.84 -18.53
CA ASP A 382 13.19 0.27 -17.73
C ASP A 382 13.83 1.58 -18.17
N TRP A 383 15.13 1.59 -18.51
CA TRP A 383 15.78 2.73 -19.18
C TRP A 383 15.09 3.06 -20.50
N LYS A 384 14.90 2.03 -21.32
CA LYS A 384 14.28 2.15 -22.63
C LYS A 384 12.90 2.79 -22.58
N LYS A 385 12.06 2.39 -21.63
CA LYS A 385 10.68 2.88 -21.48
C LYS A 385 10.52 4.06 -20.53
N GLN A 386 11.55 4.38 -19.75
CA GLN A 386 11.49 5.29 -18.60
C GLN A 386 10.35 4.90 -17.64
N SER A 387 10.38 3.65 -17.13
CA SER A 387 9.31 3.13 -16.26
C SER A 387 9.08 4.01 -15.03
N ASN A 388 7.85 3.99 -14.49
CA ASN A 388 7.50 4.78 -13.30
C ASN A 388 8.38 4.39 -12.11
N GLU A 389 8.65 3.09 -11.97
CA GLU A 389 9.48 2.53 -10.92
C GLU A 389 10.93 3.05 -11.01
N LEU A 390 11.49 3.13 -12.23
CA LEU A 390 12.80 3.76 -12.44
C LEU A 390 12.79 5.26 -12.13
N GLN A 391 11.73 5.98 -12.54
CA GLN A 391 11.57 7.40 -12.22
C GLN A 391 11.48 7.68 -10.72
N HIS A 392 10.96 6.74 -9.92
CA HIS A 392 10.97 6.82 -8.46
C HIS A 392 12.35 6.48 -7.89
N LEU A 393 12.96 5.41 -8.38
CA LEU A 393 14.25 4.92 -7.91
C LEU A 393 15.40 5.91 -8.16
N ILE A 394 15.45 6.52 -9.34
CA ILE A 394 16.58 7.37 -9.75
C ILE A 394 16.78 8.59 -8.83
N ARG A 395 15.72 8.99 -8.12
CA ARG A 395 15.73 10.13 -7.18
C ARG A 395 16.69 9.95 -6.03
N PHE A 396 16.85 8.72 -5.56
CA PHE A 396 17.77 8.41 -4.47
C PHE A 396 19.24 8.55 -4.91
N PHE A 397 19.51 8.47 -6.20
CA PHE A 397 20.85 8.50 -6.77
C PHE A 397 21.25 9.87 -7.33
N GLY A 398 20.41 10.90 -7.16
CA GLY A 398 20.78 12.28 -7.42
C GLY A 398 21.48 12.89 -6.21
N ILE A 399 22.67 12.40 -5.88
CA ILE A 399 23.39 12.78 -4.66
C ILE A 399 24.21 14.06 -4.93
N GLU A 400 24.43 14.85 -3.89
CA GLU A 400 25.17 16.12 -3.94
C GLU A 400 24.60 17.15 -4.93
N SER A 401 25.28 18.30 -5.08
CA SER A 401 24.88 19.35 -6.01
C SER A 401 25.07 18.97 -7.48
N ASN A 402 25.95 18.00 -7.77
CA ASN A 402 26.24 17.54 -9.14
C ASN A 402 25.27 16.44 -9.62
N LYS A 403 24.43 15.91 -8.74
CA LYS A 403 23.38 14.91 -9.03
C LYS A 403 23.93 13.55 -9.49
N GLU A 404 25.13 13.19 -9.06
CA GLU A 404 25.74 11.90 -9.37
C GLU A 404 25.28 10.80 -8.39
N PRO A 405 25.20 9.52 -8.81
CA PRO A 405 25.49 9.00 -10.15
C PRO A 405 24.31 9.05 -11.14
N ALA A 406 23.12 9.53 -10.71
CA ALA A 406 21.92 9.55 -11.55
C ALA A 406 22.16 10.25 -12.89
N ARG A 407 22.84 11.39 -12.88
CA ARG A 407 23.24 12.14 -14.07
C ARG A 407 24.02 11.27 -15.06
N SER A 408 25.13 10.66 -14.62
CA SER A 408 25.95 9.80 -15.47
C SER A 408 25.21 8.59 -16.02
N TRP A 409 24.29 7.99 -15.24
CA TRP A 409 23.49 6.85 -15.70
C TRP A 409 22.51 7.24 -16.80
N ILE A 410 21.83 8.38 -16.66
CA ILE A 410 20.93 8.91 -17.70
C ILE A 410 21.73 9.20 -18.97
N SER A 411 22.86 9.89 -18.84
CA SER A 411 23.75 10.22 -19.97
C SER A 411 24.28 8.97 -20.68
N SER A 412 24.61 7.92 -19.95
CA SER A 412 25.10 6.65 -20.52
C SER A 412 24.01 5.84 -21.23
N ASN A 413 22.73 6.03 -20.85
CA ASN A 413 21.59 5.34 -21.45
C ASN A 413 20.81 6.19 -22.46
N ARG A 414 21.29 7.41 -22.78
CA ARG A 414 20.57 8.35 -23.66
C ARG A 414 20.18 7.76 -25.01
N ASP A 415 21.02 6.91 -25.60
CA ASP A 415 20.71 6.29 -26.90
C ASP A 415 19.71 5.13 -26.80
N ASN A 416 19.50 4.60 -25.59
CA ASN A 416 18.58 3.50 -25.32
C ASN A 416 17.15 3.98 -25.04
N ILE A 417 16.97 5.24 -24.64
CA ILE A 417 15.67 5.82 -24.24
C ILE A 417 14.79 6.02 -25.47
N GLU A 418 13.63 5.36 -25.49
CA GLU A 418 12.61 5.54 -26.52
C GLU A 418 11.65 6.70 -26.18
N GLY A 419 11.24 7.43 -27.21
CA GLY A 419 10.29 8.53 -27.08
C GLY A 419 10.90 9.78 -26.44
N GLY A 420 10.03 10.59 -25.81
CA GLY A 420 10.45 11.85 -25.21
C GLY A 420 10.97 11.70 -23.79
N LEU A 421 11.95 12.53 -23.43
CA LEU A 421 12.62 12.48 -22.12
C LEU A 421 11.70 13.00 -21.02
N GLN A 422 11.56 12.23 -19.93
CA GLN A 422 10.67 12.54 -18.81
C GLN A 422 11.24 13.64 -17.88
N PRO A 423 10.40 14.42 -17.17
CA PRO A 423 10.85 15.56 -16.38
C PRO A 423 11.92 15.22 -15.32
N ILE A 424 11.77 14.10 -14.62
CA ILE A 424 12.76 13.72 -13.59
C ILE A 424 14.14 13.43 -14.21
N PHE A 425 14.19 12.90 -15.44
CA PHE A 425 15.45 12.65 -16.16
C PHE A 425 16.08 13.96 -16.62
N ILE A 426 15.26 14.88 -17.14
CA ILE A 426 15.68 16.25 -17.52
C ILE A 426 16.30 16.97 -16.31
N GLY A 427 15.65 16.85 -15.15
CA GLY A 427 16.12 17.47 -13.92
C GLY A 427 17.48 16.94 -13.45
N PHE A 428 17.78 15.66 -13.69
CA PHE A 428 19.07 15.07 -13.33
C PHE A 428 20.17 15.25 -14.39
N ALA A 429 19.83 15.20 -15.68
CA ALA A 429 20.78 15.33 -16.79
C ALA A 429 20.28 16.36 -17.84
N PRO A 430 20.32 17.67 -17.51
CA PRO A 430 19.83 18.73 -18.41
C PRO A 430 20.58 18.77 -19.75
N GLU A 431 21.86 18.39 -19.79
CA GLU A 431 22.64 18.29 -21.03
C GLU A 431 22.03 17.29 -22.03
N VAL A 432 21.46 16.18 -21.54
CA VAL A 432 20.81 15.16 -22.39
C VAL A 432 19.51 15.71 -22.95
N ALA A 433 18.78 16.50 -22.17
CA ALA A 433 17.56 17.16 -22.62
C ALA A 433 17.84 18.17 -23.74
N ILE A 434 18.92 18.95 -23.62
CA ILE A 434 19.36 19.89 -24.66
C ILE A 434 19.79 19.13 -25.92
N GLU A 435 20.54 18.03 -25.79
CA GLU A 435 20.90 17.19 -26.94
C GLU A 435 19.65 16.62 -27.63
N TYR A 436 18.67 16.16 -26.87
CA TYR A 436 17.39 15.70 -27.40
C TYR A 436 16.68 16.80 -28.18
N PHE A 437 16.57 18.00 -27.59
CA PHE A 437 15.94 19.16 -28.21
C PHE A 437 16.63 19.55 -29.51
N ASN A 438 17.97 19.68 -29.51
CA ASN A 438 18.77 20.06 -30.68
C ASN A 438 18.67 19.02 -31.82
N ASN A 439 18.46 17.75 -31.47
CA ASN A 439 18.26 16.66 -32.43
C ASN A 439 16.78 16.47 -32.85
N GLY A 440 15.88 17.37 -32.44
CA GLY A 440 14.45 17.30 -32.76
C GLY A 440 13.70 16.16 -32.06
N LYS A 441 14.27 15.55 -31.02
CA LYS A 441 13.57 14.58 -30.16
C LYS A 441 12.68 15.33 -29.16
N PRO A 442 11.48 14.80 -28.83
CA PRO A 442 10.57 15.47 -27.91
C PRO A 442 11.06 15.42 -26.46
N LEU A 443 10.74 16.46 -25.69
CA LEU A 443 10.80 16.50 -24.23
C LEU A 443 9.39 16.39 -23.67
N LYS A 444 9.19 15.60 -22.61
CA LYS A 444 7.88 15.43 -21.94
C LYS A 444 7.79 16.27 -20.68
N LEU A 445 8.12 17.57 -20.77
CA LEU A 445 8.12 18.46 -19.61
C LEU A 445 6.74 18.55 -18.91
N PHE A 446 5.65 18.32 -19.67
CA PHE A 446 4.26 18.44 -19.21
C PHE A 446 3.44 17.20 -19.66
N ASP A 447 3.66 16.05 -19.01
CA ASP A 447 2.89 14.81 -19.31
C ASP A 447 1.43 14.89 -18.78
N LYS A 448 0.56 13.98 -19.23
CA LYS A 448 -0.87 13.87 -18.85
C LYS A 448 -1.10 13.72 -17.35
N GLU A 449 -0.15 13.14 -16.63
CA GLU A 449 -0.20 12.98 -15.18
C GLU A 449 0.18 14.25 -14.41
N LYS A 450 0.69 15.29 -15.11
CA LYS A 450 0.89 16.67 -14.63
C LYS A 450 1.61 16.76 -13.28
N ARG A 451 2.78 16.12 -13.19
CA ARG A 451 3.61 16.06 -11.97
C ARG A 451 4.42 17.36 -11.78
N TRP A 452 3.79 18.42 -11.28
CA TRP A 452 4.42 19.72 -11.09
C TRP A 452 5.75 19.71 -10.32
N PRO A 453 5.95 18.89 -9.27
CA PRO A 453 7.24 18.81 -8.60
C PRO A 453 8.39 18.48 -9.56
N GLU A 454 8.16 17.54 -10.48
CA GLU A 454 9.18 17.07 -11.42
C GLU A 454 9.38 18.06 -12.56
N THR A 455 8.31 18.67 -13.05
CA THR A 455 8.37 19.74 -14.05
C THR A 455 9.14 20.95 -13.55
N VAL A 456 8.85 21.41 -12.33
CA VAL A 456 9.58 22.53 -11.70
C VAL A 456 11.06 22.18 -11.52
N PHE A 457 11.36 20.96 -11.07
CA PHE A 457 12.73 20.47 -10.94
C PHE A 457 13.47 20.43 -12.29
N ALA A 458 12.81 19.94 -13.34
CA ALA A 458 13.35 19.88 -14.70
C ALA A 458 13.69 21.27 -15.24
N LEU A 459 12.76 22.22 -15.12
CA LEU A 459 12.94 23.58 -15.62
C LEU A 459 13.99 24.37 -14.86
N ALA A 460 14.04 24.24 -13.53
CA ALA A 460 15.11 24.84 -12.74
C ALA A 460 16.48 24.31 -13.19
N SER A 461 16.59 22.99 -13.40
CA SER A 461 17.84 22.35 -13.81
C SER A 461 18.27 22.73 -15.22
N LEU A 462 17.32 22.89 -16.15
CA LEU A 462 17.58 23.42 -17.48
C LEU A 462 18.07 24.87 -17.41
N ALA A 463 17.36 25.72 -16.67
CA ALA A 463 17.67 27.13 -16.52
C ALA A 463 19.08 27.35 -15.94
N ASP A 464 19.46 26.57 -14.93
CA ASP A 464 20.78 26.62 -14.31
C ASP A 464 21.89 26.12 -15.26
N HIS A 465 21.57 25.26 -16.23
CA HIS A 465 22.53 24.66 -17.15
C HIS A 465 22.76 25.50 -18.42
N ASP A 466 21.68 25.92 -19.09
CA ASP A 466 21.72 26.80 -20.26
C ASP A 466 20.44 27.63 -20.34
N GLU A 467 20.53 28.88 -19.89
CA GLU A 467 19.42 29.84 -19.88
C GLU A 467 18.84 30.07 -21.27
N LYS A 468 19.70 30.18 -22.30
CA LYS A 468 19.27 30.54 -23.66
C LYS A 468 18.47 29.40 -24.27
N ILE A 469 19.00 28.18 -24.23
CA ILE A 469 18.30 27.01 -24.77
C ILE A 469 17.03 26.74 -23.95
N SER A 470 17.05 26.99 -22.64
CA SER A 470 15.85 26.88 -21.81
C SER A 470 14.72 27.80 -22.26
N ILE A 471 15.03 29.04 -22.65
CA ILE A 471 14.05 29.97 -23.22
C ILE A 471 13.46 29.39 -24.52
N GLU A 472 14.30 28.86 -25.40
CA GLU A 472 13.87 28.25 -26.67
C GLU A 472 12.97 27.02 -26.44
N ILE A 473 13.35 26.14 -25.51
CA ILE A 473 12.54 24.98 -25.09
C ILE A 473 11.18 25.45 -24.57
N VAL A 474 11.15 26.34 -23.57
CA VAL A 474 9.88 26.80 -22.98
C VAL A 474 9.00 27.46 -24.04
N GLN A 475 9.58 28.23 -24.97
CA GLN A 475 8.84 28.82 -26.07
C GLN A 475 8.19 27.77 -27.00
N GLN A 476 8.93 26.71 -27.35
CA GLN A 476 8.39 25.62 -28.16
C GLN A 476 7.25 24.87 -27.45
N TYR A 477 7.34 24.72 -26.12
CA TYR A 477 6.38 24.00 -25.29
C TYR A 477 5.29 24.89 -24.67
N LEU A 478 5.14 26.15 -25.12
CA LEU A 478 4.17 27.10 -24.57
C LEU A 478 2.72 26.59 -24.60
N ASP A 479 2.33 25.86 -25.65
CA ASP A 479 0.97 25.31 -25.79
C ASP A 479 0.68 24.23 -24.74
N GLU A 480 1.66 23.36 -24.48
CA GLU A 480 1.55 22.30 -23.47
C GLU A 480 1.56 22.87 -22.05
N ILE A 481 2.37 23.91 -21.80
CA ILE A 481 2.37 24.68 -20.55
C ILE A 481 1.00 25.27 -20.29
N GLU A 482 0.41 25.92 -21.30
CA GLU A 482 -0.90 26.54 -21.19
C GLU A 482 -1.97 25.48 -20.84
N ASP A 483 -1.98 24.34 -21.54
CA ASP A 483 -2.88 23.23 -21.21
C ASP A 483 -2.67 22.71 -19.78
N ALA A 484 -1.41 22.52 -19.36
CA ALA A 484 -1.11 22.05 -18.01
C ALA A 484 -1.67 22.98 -16.93
N LEU A 485 -1.58 24.30 -17.13
CA LEU A 485 -2.05 25.32 -16.17
C LEU A 485 -3.58 25.41 -16.08
N TYR A 486 -4.33 25.09 -17.14
CA TYR A 486 -5.80 25.10 -17.08
C TYR A 486 -6.41 23.95 -16.27
N HIS A 487 -5.65 22.87 -16.13
CA HIS A 487 -6.06 21.69 -15.39
C HIS A 487 -5.57 21.76 -13.95
N LEU A 488 -5.75 22.91 -13.29
CA LEU A 488 -5.32 23.22 -11.91
C LEU A 488 -5.25 21.94 -11.06
N THR A 489 -4.03 21.51 -10.75
CA THR A 489 -3.77 20.21 -10.16
C THR A 489 -4.08 20.21 -8.67
N LEU A 490 -4.25 19.02 -8.09
CA LEU A 490 -4.27 18.82 -6.64
C LEU A 490 -2.93 19.14 -5.96
N ASP A 491 -1.88 19.37 -6.74
CA ASP A 491 -0.57 19.72 -6.22
C ASP A 491 -0.57 21.03 -5.43
N PRO A 492 0.29 21.16 -4.41
CA PRO A 492 0.41 22.38 -3.62
C PRO A 492 0.66 23.64 -4.48
N PRO A 493 -0.12 24.73 -4.32
CA PRO A 493 0.02 25.93 -5.16
C PRO A 493 1.38 26.64 -5.11
N TYR A 494 2.25 26.33 -4.14
CA TYR A 494 3.61 26.86 -4.13
C TYR A 494 4.45 26.34 -5.30
N LEU A 495 4.11 25.18 -5.88
CA LEU A 495 4.81 24.63 -7.04
C LEU A 495 4.53 25.45 -8.30
N ILE A 496 3.28 25.87 -8.49
CA ILE A 496 2.89 26.80 -9.57
C ILE A 496 3.59 28.15 -9.40
N LEU A 497 3.70 28.64 -8.16
CA LEU A 497 4.43 29.86 -7.87
C LEU A 497 5.93 29.72 -8.22
N ASN A 498 6.55 28.60 -7.84
CA ASN A 498 7.96 28.33 -8.17
C ASN A 498 8.17 28.23 -9.67
N PHE A 499 7.27 27.55 -10.39
CA PHE A 499 7.26 27.52 -11.85
C PHE A 499 7.25 28.94 -12.45
N PHE A 500 6.29 29.79 -12.06
CA PHE A 500 6.22 31.16 -12.56
C PHE A 500 7.44 31.99 -12.23
N ARG A 501 8.04 31.81 -11.05
CA ARG A 501 9.30 32.46 -10.68
C ARG A 501 10.46 32.03 -11.58
N ILE A 502 10.55 30.75 -11.92
CA ILE A 502 11.59 30.25 -12.84
C ILE A 502 11.38 30.88 -14.23
N ILE A 503 10.16 30.85 -14.78
CA ILE A 503 9.89 31.44 -16.11
C ILE A 503 10.17 32.94 -16.13
N HIS A 504 9.75 33.68 -15.10
CA HIS A 504 10.05 35.11 -14.98
C HIS A 504 11.55 35.39 -14.89
N SER A 505 12.30 34.55 -14.18
CA SER A 505 13.75 34.70 -14.04
C SER A 505 14.50 34.38 -15.33
N LEU A 506 14.01 33.40 -16.11
CA LEU A 506 14.52 33.07 -17.44
C LEU A 506 14.26 34.21 -18.44
N SER A 507 13.03 34.72 -18.49
CA SER A 507 12.68 35.82 -19.39
C SER A 507 11.37 36.47 -18.97
N VAL A 508 11.44 37.77 -18.66
CA VAL A 508 10.25 38.58 -18.35
C VAL A 508 9.27 38.57 -19.53
N ASP A 509 9.76 38.65 -20.77
CA ASP A 509 8.93 38.62 -21.97
C ASP A 509 8.21 37.28 -22.14
N LEU A 510 8.91 36.18 -21.88
CA LEU A 510 8.33 34.83 -21.92
C LEU A 510 7.25 34.65 -20.86
N PHE A 511 7.53 35.13 -19.64
CA PHE A 511 6.55 35.12 -18.56
C PHE A 511 5.31 35.93 -18.91
N LEU A 512 5.48 37.17 -19.41
CA LEU A 512 4.35 37.99 -19.84
C LEU A 512 3.56 37.32 -20.96
N LYS A 513 4.25 36.76 -21.97
CA LYS A 513 3.62 35.99 -23.06
C LYS A 513 2.78 34.84 -22.51
N LEU A 514 3.27 34.11 -21.52
CA LEU A 514 2.53 33.03 -20.87
C LEU A 514 1.32 33.58 -20.09
N ILE A 515 1.48 34.64 -19.31
CA ILE A 515 0.38 35.27 -18.55
C ILE A 515 -0.74 35.73 -19.48
N PHE A 516 -0.41 36.33 -20.63
CA PHE A 516 -1.39 36.76 -21.63
C PHE A 516 -2.15 35.61 -22.30
N ARG A 517 -1.58 34.40 -22.31
CA ARG A 517 -2.26 33.22 -22.87
C ARG A 517 -3.27 32.60 -21.92
N ILE A 518 -3.07 32.74 -20.60
CA ILE A 518 -3.96 32.12 -19.61
C ILE A 518 -5.32 32.83 -19.61
N ASN A 519 -6.35 32.12 -20.05
CA ASN A 519 -7.75 32.53 -19.98
C ASN A 519 -8.55 31.68 -18.99
N LEU A 520 -8.87 32.24 -17.82
CA LEU A 520 -9.67 31.54 -16.79
C LEU A 520 -11.15 31.36 -17.15
N ASN A 521 -11.59 31.88 -18.29
CA ASN A 521 -12.91 31.58 -18.86
C ASN A 521 -12.86 30.39 -19.85
N ASP A 522 -11.69 29.77 -20.07
CA ASP A 522 -11.58 28.54 -20.84
C ASP A 522 -12.42 27.42 -20.17
N PRO A 523 -13.19 26.63 -20.95
CA PRO A 523 -14.00 25.53 -20.41
C PRO A 523 -13.24 24.56 -19.50
N ARG A 524 -11.94 24.32 -19.77
CA ARG A 524 -11.07 23.47 -18.95
C ARG A 524 -10.80 24.10 -17.58
N ALA A 525 -10.51 25.40 -17.54
CA ALA A 525 -10.31 26.15 -16.30
C ALA A 525 -11.60 26.21 -15.47
N LEU A 526 -12.73 26.54 -16.11
CA LEU A 526 -14.04 26.62 -15.45
C LEU A 526 -14.47 25.28 -14.85
N LYS A 527 -14.23 24.17 -15.55
CA LYS A 527 -14.49 22.82 -15.03
C LYS A 527 -13.71 22.58 -13.73
N THR A 528 -12.43 22.94 -13.72
CA THR A 528 -11.56 22.72 -12.56
C THR A 528 -11.92 23.65 -11.40
N ILE A 529 -12.22 24.92 -11.66
CA ILE A 529 -12.69 25.88 -10.64
C ILE A 529 -14.00 25.41 -10.01
N LYS A 530 -14.95 24.90 -10.82
CA LYS A 530 -16.19 24.32 -10.31
C LYS A 530 -15.91 23.15 -9.36
N GLN A 531 -15.02 22.25 -9.74
CA GLN A 531 -14.61 21.12 -8.88
C GLN A 531 -13.99 21.61 -7.56
N LEU A 532 -13.11 22.61 -7.60
CA LEU A 532 -12.52 23.22 -6.40
C LEU A 532 -13.59 23.81 -5.47
N ASN A 533 -14.59 24.48 -6.04
CA ASN A 533 -15.70 25.09 -5.30
C ASN A 533 -16.65 24.06 -4.67
N GLU A 534 -16.91 22.94 -5.34
CA GLU A 534 -17.89 21.94 -4.89
C GLU A 534 -17.31 20.88 -3.95
N THR A 535 -16.05 20.46 -4.16
CA THR A 535 -15.54 19.21 -3.57
C THR A 535 -14.20 19.34 -2.84
N GLN A 536 -13.49 20.46 -2.95
CA GLN A 536 -12.08 20.58 -2.53
C GLN A 536 -11.80 21.91 -1.81
N GLU A 537 -12.40 22.08 -0.63
CA GLU A 537 -12.36 23.34 0.12
C GLU A 537 -10.93 23.79 0.50
N ASN A 538 -10.06 22.84 0.86
CA ASN A 538 -8.68 23.14 1.27
C ASN A 538 -7.84 23.65 0.11
N GLU A 539 -7.97 23.01 -1.05
CA GLU A 539 -7.31 23.35 -2.30
C GLU A 539 -7.81 24.72 -2.78
N ARG A 540 -9.14 24.95 -2.75
CA ARG A 540 -9.74 26.26 -3.02
C ARG A 540 -9.14 27.36 -2.14
N LYS A 541 -8.99 27.12 -0.83
CA LYS A 541 -8.35 28.08 0.09
C LYS A 541 -6.91 28.39 -0.31
N ASN A 542 -6.17 27.41 -0.79
CA ASN A 542 -4.79 27.61 -1.25
C ASN A 542 -4.73 28.40 -2.57
N TYR A 543 -5.60 28.11 -3.54
CA TYR A 543 -5.71 28.90 -4.77
C TYR A 543 -6.19 30.33 -4.52
N LEU A 544 -7.07 30.56 -3.54
CA LEU A 544 -7.44 31.92 -3.08
C LEU A 544 -6.24 32.67 -2.52
N LYS A 545 -5.33 32.00 -1.79
CA LYS A 545 -4.07 32.63 -1.33
C LYS A 545 -3.19 32.98 -2.52
N LEU A 546 -3.02 32.08 -3.49
CA LEU A 546 -2.26 32.34 -4.71
C LEU A 546 -2.83 33.54 -5.49
N ALA A 547 -4.14 33.59 -5.67
CA ALA A 547 -4.85 34.68 -6.32
C ALA A 547 -4.59 36.03 -5.62
N ARG A 548 -4.67 36.07 -4.29
CA ARG A 548 -4.35 37.28 -3.49
C ARG A 548 -2.89 37.69 -3.57
N LEU A 549 -1.96 36.73 -3.67
CA LEU A 549 -0.55 37.03 -3.89
C LEU A 549 -0.35 37.65 -5.28
N ALA A 550 -0.96 37.08 -6.32
CA ALA A 550 -0.92 37.60 -7.68
C ALA A 550 -1.49 39.03 -7.78
N MET A 551 -2.58 39.31 -7.09
CA MET A 551 -3.17 40.67 -7.00
C MET A 551 -2.20 41.73 -6.46
N ARG A 552 -1.14 41.35 -5.73
CA ARG A 552 -0.13 42.28 -5.20
C ARG A 552 1.01 42.58 -6.18
N LEU A 553 1.14 41.82 -7.27
CA LEU A 553 2.27 41.92 -8.21
C LEU A 553 2.06 42.98 -9.31
N GLY A 554 0.85 43.56 -9.40
CA GLY A 554 0.50 44.58 -10.41
C GLY A 554 0.30 44.04 -11.83
N GLY A 555 -0.15 44.89 -12.75
CA GLY A 555 -0.32 44.58 -14.18
C GLY A 555 -1.28 43.40 -14.46
N GLU A 556 -0.98 42.65 -15.51
CA GLU A 556 -1.81 41.52 -15.94
C GLU A 556 -1.82 40.34 -14.95
N VAL A 557 -0.73 40.18 -14.19
CA VAL A 557 -0.69 39.18 -13.11
C VAL A 557 -1.72 39.51 -12.03
N ALA A 558 -1.89 40.80 -11.70
CA ALA A 558 -2.92 41.22 -10.77
C ALA A 558 -4.33 41.06 -11.33
N ASN A 559 -4.53 41.30 -12.63
CA ASN A 559 -5.81 41.06 -13.30
C ASN A 559 -6.19 39.58 -13.26
N LEU A 560 -5.26 38.69 -13.64
CA LEU A 560 -5.46 37.25 -13.58
C LEU A 560 -5.76 36.77 -12.15
N GLY A 561 -5.01 37.27 -11.17
CA GLY A 561 -5.25 37.01 -9.76
C GLY A 561 -6.62 37.47 -9.28
N LYS A 562 -7.10 38.62 -9.75
CA LYS A 562 -8.44 39.12 -9.44
C LYS A 562 -9.53 38.22 -10.02
N VAL A 563 -9.43 37.87 -11.31
CA VAL A 563 -10.39 36.97 -11.97
C VAL A 563 -10.46 35.62 -11.26
N LEU A 564 -9.30 35.02 -10.94
CA LEU A 564 -9.26 33.76 -10.19
C LEU A 564 -9.89 33.90 -8.80
N ASN A 565 -9.57 34.97 -8.07
CA ASN A 565 -10.15 35.23 -6.74
C ASN A 565 -11.68 35.37 -6.81
N ASP A 566 -12.19 36.04 -7.84
CA ASP A 566 -13.63 36.28 -7.98
C ASP A 566 -14.37 34.99 -8.34
N GLN A 567 -13.83 34.19 -9.27
CA GLN A 567 -14.39 32.89 -9.64
C GLN A 567 -14.35 31.86 -8.49
N LEU A 568 -13.32 31.86 -7.66
CA LEU A 568 -13.22 30.96 -6.49
C LEU A 568 -14.05 31.44 -5.28
N LYS A 569 -14.52 32.69 -5.29
CA LYS A 569 -15.43 33.25 -4.28
C LYS A 569 -16.90 33.15 -4.67
N MET A 570 -17.21 32.91 -5.95
CA MET A 570 -18.56 32.61 -6.40
C MET A 570 -18.97 31.23 -5.87
N ASN A 571 -19.53 31.23 -4.67
CA ASN A 571 -20.44 30.23 -4.10
C ASN A 571 -21.28 30.93 -3.02
#